data_AF-A0A8T0LH62-F1
#
_entry.id   AF-A0A8T0LH62-F1
#
_cell.length_a   1.000
_cell.length_b   1.000
_cell.length_c   1.000
_cell.angle_alpha   90.00
_cell.angle_beta   90.00
_cell.angle_gamma   90.00
#
_symmetry.space_group_name_H-M   'P 1'
#
loop_
_entity.id
_entity.type
_entity.pdbx_description
1 polymer ?
#
loop_
_entity_poly.entity_id
_entity_poly.type
_entity_poly.pdbx_seq_one_letter_code
_entity_poly.pdbx_strand_id
1 'polypeptide(L)'
;MKALGTLVKRLVPKASKQVCIAYGDWSRRTDIKGHASGPVKGFVEALKRRATMIPMDEYRTIIACSCCHQRLKQTRLFTKMKRKEDEVGIRQKERLSMKEVNKIVEMARFRDPELADKKVVLKCTRNVLCCTNSGCNADFWNRDINAARNMLELLKSGLKG
;
A
#
# COMPACT_ATOMS: atom_id res chain seq x y z
N MET A 1 -8.66 26.02 6.28
CA MET A 1 -9.82 25.33 6.91
C MET A 1 -10.81 24.74 5.90
N LYS A 2 -11.20 25.45 4.82
CA LYS A 2 -12.20 24.97 3.83
C LYS A 2 -11.85 23.61 3.19
N ALA A 3 -10.58 23.41 2.83
CA ALA A 3 -10.09 22.16 2.22
C ALA A 3 -10.24 20.93 3.15
N LEU A 4 -9.90 21.06 4.44
CA LEU A 4 -10.09 19.99 5.43
C LEU A 4 -11.57 19.65 5.58
N GLY A 5 -12.42 20.67 5.64
CA GLY A 5 -13.87 20.47 5.68
C GLY A 5 -14.39 19.69 4.46
N THR A 6 -13.87 19.96 3.26
CA THR A 6 -14.20 19.21 2.05
C THR A 6 -13.76 17.75 2.15
N LEU A 7 -12.53 17.48 2.62
CA LEU A 7 -12.02 16.12 2.77
C LEU A 7 -12.82 15.32 3.81
N VAL A 8 -13.10 15.92 4.97
CA VAL A 8 -13.91 15.27 6.01
C VAL A 8 -15.34 15.02 5.52
N LYS A 9 -15.93 15.93 4.74
CA LYS A 9 -17.24 15.70 4.11
C LYS A 9 -17.21 14.55 3.09
N ARG A 10 -16.09 14.31 2.41
CA ARG A 10 -15.95 13.16 1.50
C ARG A 10 -15.89 11.84 2.27
N LEU A 11 -15.22 11.82 3.42
CA LEU A 11 -15.14 10.62 4.27
C LEU A 11 -16.44 10.35 5.05
N VAL A 12 -17.05 11.41 5.61
CA VAL A 12 -18.31 11.35 6.35
C VAL A 12 -19.26 12.40 5.79
N PRO A 13 -20.02 12.04 4.73
CA PRO A 13 -20.98 12.94 4.09
C PRO A 13 -22.05 13.44 5.07
N LYS A 14 -22.67 12.49 5.79
CA LYS A 14 -23.68 12.74 6.82
C LYS A 14 -23.03 12.66 8.19
N ALA A 15 -23.02 13.77 8.93
CA ALA A 15 -22.49 13.80 10.28
C ALA A 15 -23.39 12.95 11.20
N SER A 16 -22.79 12.02 11.93
CA SER A 16 -23.48 11.19 12.91
C SER A 16 -22.49 10.61 13.90
N LYS A 17 -22.84 10.64 15.19
CA LYS A 17 -22.05 10.02 16.26
C LYS A 17 -22.17 8.49 16.28
N GLN A 18 -23.08 7.92 15.52
CA GLN A 18 -23.15 6.48 15.28
C GLN A 18 -22.11 6.01 14.26
N VAL A 19 -21.53 6.93 13.48
CA VAL A 19 -20.43 6.59 12.55
C VAL A 19 -19.13 6.58 13.35
N CYS A 20 -18.48 5.42 13.38
CA CYS A 20 -17.16 5.24 13.97
C CYS A 20 -16.06 5.31 12.89
N ILE A 21 -15.02 6.09 13.16
CA ILE A 21 -13.80 6.14 12.33
C ILE A 21 -12.63 5.69 13.19
N ALA A 22 -11.99 4.59 12.80
CA ALA A 22 -10.67 4.24 13.31
C ALA A 22 -9.63 5.21 12.74
N TYR A 23 -8.82 5.79 13.61
CA TYR A 23 -7.68 6.62 13.24
C TYR A 23 -6.43 6.06 13.88
N GLY A 24 -5.42 5.77 13.07
CA GLY A 24 -4.22 5.14 13.57
C GLY A 24 -3.30 6.10 14.34
N ASP A 25 -2.68 5.59 15.40
CA ASP A 25 -1.90 6.35 16.37
C ASP A 25 -0.41 6.46 15.99
N TRP A 26 -0.14 6.76 14.71
CA TRP A 26 1.21 6.76 14.13
C TRP A 26 2.28 7.36 15.06
N SER A 27 3.16 6.49 15.56
CA SER A 27 4.11 6.80 16.64
C SER A 27 5.33 7.63 16.22
N ARG A 28 5.52 7.86 14.91
CA ARG A 28 6.62 8.70 14.44
C ARG A 28 6.27 10.17 14.60
N ARG A 29 7.13 10.88 15.34
CA ARG A 29 7.04 12.33 15.57
C ARG A 29 7.61 13.17 14.43
N THR A 30 8.23 12.54 13.43
CA THR A 30 8.85 13.22 12.29
C THR A 30 8.00 13.06 11.04
N ASP A 31 7.94 14.12 10.25
CA ASP A 31 7.23 14.13 8.98
C ASP A 31 7.78 13.09 8.01
N ILE A 32 6.94 12.73 7.02
CA ILE A 32 7.39 11.89 5.92
C ILE A 32 8.48 12.65 5.17
N LYS A 33 9.71 12.12 5.19
CA LYS A 33 10.88 12.73 4.56
C LYS A 33 10.57 13.17 3.11
N GLY A 34 10.85 14.44 2.81
CA GLY A 34 10.63 15.03 1.48
C GLY A 34 9.22 15.54 1.23
N HIS A 35 8.35 15.51 2.23
CA HIS A 35 6.99 16.03 2.16
C HIS A 35 6.74 17.07 3.25
N ALA A 36 5.87 18.03 2.95
CA ALA A 36 5.39 18.98 3.95
C ALA A 36 4.58 18.24 5.03
N SER A 37 4.66 18.74 6.26
CA SER A 37 3.89 18.21 7.39
C SER A 37 2.40 18.24 7.05
N GLY A 38 1.74 17.09 7.20
CA GLY A 38 0.31 16.98 7.00
C GLY A 38 -0.45 17.75 8.08
N PRO A 39 -1.66 18.28 7.79
CA PRO A 39 -2.51 18.95 8.78
C PRO A 39 -3.19 17.95 9.73
N VAL A 40 -2.45 16.99 10.29
CA VAL A 40 -2.93 15.84 11.08
C VAL A 40 -3.86 16.29 12.21
N LYS A 41 -3.38 17.20 13.07
CA LYS A 41 -4.17 17.71 14.20
C LYS A 41 -5.47 18.38 13.74
N GLY A 42 -5.40 19.26 12.75
CA GLY A 42 -6.58 19.95 12.23
C GLY A 42 -7.57 19.02 11.53
N PHE A 43 -7.08 17.98 10.86
CA PHE A 43 -7.91 16.97 10.21
C PHE A 43 -8.64 16.08 11.21
N VAL A 44 -7.93 15.63 12.24
CA VAL A 44 -8.49 14.87 13.37
C VAL A 44 -9.59 15.66 14.07
N GLU A 45 -9.35 16.92 14.40
CA GLU A 45 -10.36 17.77 15.03
C GLU A 45 -11.58 18.01 14.13
N ALA A 46 -11.38 18.13 12.81
CA ALA A 46 -12.49 18.24 11.86
C ALA A 46 -13.32 16.94 11.77
N LEU A 47 -12.68 15.77 11.84
CA LEU A 47 -13.35 14.46 11.86
C LEU A 47 -14.17 14.26 13.14
N LYS A 48 -13.59 14.58 14.31
CA LYS A 48 -14.28 14.48 15.62
C LYS A 48 -15.58 15.28 15.68
N ARG A 49 -15.68 16.40 14.95
CA ARG A 49 -16.92 17.19 14.85
C ARG A 49 -18.03 16.48 14.09
N ARG A 50 -17.72 15.48 13.25
CA ARG A 50 -18.68 14.81 12.36
C ARG A 50 -18.96 13.35 12.70
N ALA A 51 -18.01 12.68 13.34
CA ALA A 51 -18.09 11.25 13.66
C ALA A 51 -17.52 10.97 15.05
N THR A 52 -17.69 9.74 15.51
CA THR A 52 -16.99 9.20 16.68
C THR A 52 -15.63 8.69 16.20
N MET A 53 -14.55 9.25 16.72
CA MET A 53 -13.20 8.89 16.34
C MET A 53 -12.61 7.97 17.41
N ILE A 54 -12.07 6.83 16.96
CA ILE A 54 -11.48 5.81 17.83
C ILE A 54 -10.00 5.70 17.47
N PRO A 55 -9.07 6.07 18.37
CA PRO A 55 -7.65 5.84 18.15
C PRO A 55 -7.38 4.33 18.17
N MET A 56 -6.58 3.84 17.23
CA MET A 56 -6.25 2.42 17.10
C MET A 56 -4.75 2.23 16.90
N ASP A 57 -4.19 1.20 17.52
CA ASP A 57 -2.83 0.75 17.23
C ASP A 57 -2.78 0.15 15.82
N GLU A 58 -1.93 0.72 14.97
CA GLU A 58 -1.74 0.26 13.58
C GLU A 58 -0.84 -0.99 13.47
N TYR A 59 -0.49 -1.65 14.58
CA TYR A 59 0.51 -2.72 14.61
C TYR A 59 0.34 -3.74 13.47
N ARG A 60 1.32 -3.73 12.56
CA ARG A 60 1.43 -4.64 11.40
C ARG A 60 0.27 -4.61 10.40
N THR A 61 -0.64 -3.65 10.48
CA THR A 61 -1.78 -3.51 9.54
C THR A 61 -1.33 -3.41 8.08
N ILE A 62 -0.15 -2.85 7.79
CA ILE A 62 0.39 -2.77 6.43
C ILE A 62 0.98 -4.11 5.96
N ILE A 63 1.55 -4.91 6.86
CA ILE A 63 2.36 -6.09 6.50
C ILE A 63 1.61 -7.40 6.67
N ALA A 64 0.44 -7.41 7.31
CA ALA A 64 -0.44 -8.57 7.39
C ALA A 64 -1.45 -8.55 6.24
N CYS A 65 -1.69 -9.68 5.60
CA CYS A 65 -2.72 -9.80 4.57
C CYS A 65 -4.11 -9.69 5.19
N SER A 66 -4.96 -8.78 4.71
CA SER A 66 -6.35 -8.65 5.19
C SER A 66 -7.28 -9.81 4.82
N CYS A 67 -6.81 -10.79 4.04
CA CYS A 67 -7.59 -11.97 3.67
C CYS A 67 -7.20 -13.22 4.47
N CYS A 68 -5.91 -13.45 4.71
CA CYS A 68 -5.42 -14.67 5.37
C CYS A 68 -4.47 -14.41 6.54
N HIS A 69 -4.25 -13.15 6.89
CA HIS A 69 -3.37 -12.65 7.97
C HIS A 69 -1.88 -13.05 7.86
N GLN A 70 -1.50 -13.77 6.81
CA GLN A 70 -0.10 -14.08 6.51
C GLN A 70 0.69 -12.83 6.11
N ARG A 71 2.00 -12.88 6.34
CA ARG A 71 2.90 -11.76 6.08
C ARG A 71 2.98 -11.44 4.59
N LEU A 72 2.79 -10.18 4.23
CA LEU A 72 3.01 -9.67 2.88
C LEU A 72 4.50 -9.41 2.64
N LYS A 73 4.94 -9.62 1.39
CA LYS A 73 6.30 -9.31 0.92
C LYS A 73 6.27 -8.22 -0.13
N GLN A 74 7.38 -7.51 -0.27
CA GLN A 74 7.56 -6.59 -1.38
C GLN A 74 7.63 -7.37 -2.69
N THR A 75 7.00 -6.84 -3.73
CA THR A 75 7.01 -7.47 -5.05
C THR A 75 7.64 -6.55 -6.09
N ARG A 76 8.27 -7.18 -7.08
CA ARG A 76 8.81 -6.50 -8.26
C ARG A 76 7.75 -6.53 -9.34
N LEU A 77 7.26 -5.35 -9.72
CA LEU A 77 6.28 -5.21 -10.79
C LEU A 77 6.98 -4.74 -12.07
N PHE A 78 6.41 -5.15 -13.20
CA PHE A 78 6.76 -4.58 -14.48
C PHE A 78 6.44 -3.10 -14.50
N THR A 79 7.42 -2.28 -14.86
CA THR A 79 7.25 -0.83 -14.92
C THR A 79 7.37 -0.28 -16.33
N LYS A 80 8.38 -0.69 -17.11
CA LYS A 80 8.61 -0.25 -18.49
C LYS A 80 9.42 -1.28 -19.29
N MET A 81 9.29 -1.24 -20.62
CA MET A 81 10.27 -1.81 -21.55
C MET A 81 11.32 -0.74 -21.89
N LYS A 82 12.60 -1.08 -21.81
CA LYS A 82 13.72 -0.23 -22.24
C LYS A 82 14.49 -0.88 -23.37
N ARG A 83 15.09 -0.09 -24.27
CA ARG A 83 16.06 -0.61 -25.24
C ARG A 83 17.38 -0.87 -24.50
N LYS A 84 18.14 -1.88 -24.94
CA LYS A 84 19.43 -2.26 -24.31
C LYS A 84 20.43 -1.09 -24.30
N GLU A 85 20.31 -0.16 -25.23
CA GLU A 85 21.18 1.02 -25.40
C GLU A 85 20.98 2.10 -24.30
N ASP A 86 19.84 2.12 -23.60
CA ASP A 86 19.51 3.13 -22.58
C ASP A 86 20.16 2.86 -21.20
N GLU A 87 21.07 1.89 -21.09
CA GLU A 87 21.64 1.37 -19.82
C GLU A 87 22.98 2.00 -19.38
N VAL A 88 23.43 3.10 -19.99
CA VAL A 88 24.61 3.82 -19.48
C VAL A 88 24.25 4.54 -18.18
N GLY A 89 24.38 3.85 -17.03
CA GLY A 89 24.54 4.52 -15.74
C GLY A 89 23.70 4.08 -14.53
N ILE A 90 23.28 2.81 -14.37
CA ILE A 90 22.68 2.38 -13.09
C ILE A 90 23.39 1.14 -12.54
N ARG A 91 24.10 1.33 -11.41
CA ARG A 91 24.68 0.27 -10.58
C ARG A 91 23.60 -0.76 -10.23
N GLN A 92 23.66 -1.95 -10.83
CA GLN A 92 22.81 -3.09 -10.47
C GLN A 92 23.24 -3.64 -9.10
N LYS A 93 22.70 -3.08 -8.02
CA LYS A 93 22.80 -3.68 -6.68
C LYS A 93 21.45 -4.29 -6.30
N GLU A 94 21.20 -5.51 -6.76
CA GLU A 94 20.43 -6.56 -6.07
C GLU A 94 20.31 -7.81 -6.96
N ARG A 95 20.87 -8.95 -6.52
CA ARG A 95 20.69 -10.25 -7.21
C ARG A 95 19.20 -10.63 -7.21
N LEU A 96 18.65 -10.92 -8.39
CA LEU A 96 17.32 -11.53 -8.53
C LEU A 96 17.32 -12.94 -7.93
N SER A 97 16.21 -13.35 -7.31
CA SER A 97 16.03 -14.73 -6.87
C SER A 97 15.77 -15.66 -8.06
N MET A 98 16.10 -16.96 -7.91
CA MET A 98 15.92 -17.92 -9.01
C MET A 98 14.46 -18.06 -9.48
N LYS A 99 13.50 -17.86 -8.58
CA LYS A 99 12.07 -17.83 -8.92
C LYS A 99 11.71 -16.63 -9.82
N GLU A 100 12.30 -15.46 -9.57
CA GLU A 100 12.08 -14.27 -10.41
C GLU A 100 12.75 -14.42 -11.77
N VAL A 101 13.95 -15.02 -11.81
CA VAL A 101 14.63 -15.35 -13.07
C VAL A 101 13.77 -16.30 -13.90
N ASN A 102 13.25 -17.37 -13.29
CA ASN A 102 12.38 -18.32 -13.99
C ASN A 102 11.11 -17.66 -14.53
N LYS A 103 10.50 -16.75 -13.77
CA LYS A 103 9.32 -15.99 -14.23
C LYS A 103 9.66 -15.05 -15.40
N ILE A 104 10.83 -14.42 -15.38
CA ILE A 104 11.32 -13.60 -16.51
C ILE A 104 11.56 -14.46 -17.75
N VAL A 105 12.16 -15.65 -17.57
CA VAL A 105 12.43 -16.63 -18.64
C VAL A 105 11.11 -17.14 -19.22
N GLU A 106 10.13 -17.45 -18.36
CA GLU A 106 8.80 -17.87 -18.79
C GLU A 106 8.09 -16.77 -19.58
N MET A 107 8.12 -15.52 -19.11
CA MET A 107 7.65 -14.36 -19.87
C MET A 107 8.48 -14.07 -21.14
N ALA A 108 9.69 -14.62 -21.27
CA ALA A 108 10.49 -14.53 -22.49
C ALA A 108 10.11 -15.58 -23.53
N ARG A 109 9.55 -16.72 -23.12
CA ARG A 109 9.12 -17.79 -24.04
C ARG A 109 7.90 -17.40 -24.87
N PHE A 110 7.11 -16.44 -24.40
CA PHE A 110 5.95 -15.88 -25.11
C PHE A 110 6.25 -14.52 -25.76
N ARG A 111 7.51 -14.09 -25.84
CA ARG A 111 7.85 -12.76 -26.35
C ARG A 111 7.80 -12.75 -27.88
N ASP A 112 7.04 -11.79 -28.40
CA ASP A 112 7.06 -11.35 -29.79
C ASP A 112 8.50 -11.05 -30.25
N PRO A 113 8.95 -11.54 -31.42
CA PRO A 113 10.25 -11.21 -32.02
C PRO A 113 10.56 -9.70 -32.04
N GLU A 114 9.56 -8.83 -32.16
CA GLU A 114 9.71 -7.36 -32.12
C GLU A 114 10.14 -6.80 -30.73
N LEU A 115 10.18 -7.66 -29.72
CA LEU A 115 10.55 -7.34 -28.33
C LEU A 115 11.94 -7.90 -27.95
N ALA A 116 12.68 -8.52 -28.87
CA ALA A 116 13.99 -9.14 -28.61
C ALA A 116 15.05 -8.15 -28.05
N ASP A 117 14.96 -6.88 -28.47
CA ASP A 117 15.85 -5.80 -28.01
C ASP A 117 15.30 -4.97 -26.85
N LYS A 118 14.10 -5.31 -26.38
CA LYS A 118 13.42 -4.63 -25.28
C LYS A 118 13.58 -5.43 -23.99
N LYS A 119 14.30 -4.85 -23.02
CA LYS A 119 14.46 -5.41 -21.67
C LYS A 119 13.28 -4.99 -20.80
N VAL A 120 12.67 -5.99 -20.16
CA VAL A 120 11.59 -5.82 -19.18
C VAL A 120 12.19 -5.31 -17.87
N VAL A 121 11.82 -4.08 -17.45
CA VAL A 121 12.30 -3.49 -16.20
C VAL A 121 11.32 -3.80 -15.08
N LEU A 122 11.73 -4.70 -14.19
CA LEU A 122 11.03 -4.99 -12.94
C LEU A 122 11.55 -4.07 -11.83
N LYS A 123 10.67 -3.36 -11.13
CA LYS A 123 11.02 -2.53 -9.97
C LYS A 123 10.19 -2.89 -8.75
N CYS A 124 10.84 -2.90 -7.59
CA CYS A 124 10.15 -2.89 -6.30
C CYS A 124 9.32 -1.61 -6.18
N THR A 125 8.00 -1.75 -6.05
CA THR A 125 7.14 -0.62 -5.68
C THR A 125 6.88 -0.67 -4.18
N ARG A 126 6.66 0.49 -3.55
CA ARG A 126 6.22 0.53 -2.14
C ARG A 126 4.70 0.34 -2.05
N ASN A 127 3.96 0.76 -3.07
CA ASN A 127 2.50 0.83 -3.03
C ASN A 127 1.80 -0.52 -3.21
N VAL A 128 2.51 -1.54 -3.72
CA VAL A 128 1.96 -2.88 -3.94
C VAL A 128 2.78 -3.92 -3.18
N LEU A 129 2.09 -4.81 -2.49
CA LEU A 129 2.66 -5.92 -1.75
C LEU A 129 2.07 -7.24 -2.27
N CYS A 130 2.79 -8.35 -2.12
CA CYS A 130 2.33 -9.67 -2.53
C CYS A 130 2.10 -10.56 -1.32
N CYS A 131 1.01 -11.32 -1.32
CA CYS A 131 0.78 -12.33 -0.30
C CYS A 131 1.78 -13.49 -0.45
N THR A 132 2.32 -13.97 0.65
CA THR A 132 3.21 -15.15 0.63
C THR A 132 2.44 -16.46 0.57
N ASN A 133 1.16 -16.44 0.95
CA ASN A 133 0.30 -17.61 0.92
C ASN A 133 -0.21 -17.86 -0.51
N SER A 134 0.22 -18.96 -1.13
CA SER A 134 -0.20 -19.36 -2.47
C SER A 134 -1.68 -19.75 -2.56
N GLY A 135 -2.32 -20.09 -1.45
CA GLY A 135 -3.77 -20.37 -1.39
C GLY A 135 -4.62 -19.12 -1.17
N CYS A 136 -4.01 -17.93 -1.09
CA CYS A 136 -4.74 -16.68 -0.87
C CYS A 136 -5.10 -16.03 -2.20
N ASN A 137 -6.40 -15.90 -2.48
CA ASN A 137 -6.92 -15.29 -3.71
C ASN A 137 -6.52 -13.82 -3.89
N ALA A 138 -5.97 -13.18 -2.85
CA ALA A 138 -5.67 -11.76 -2.90
C ALA A 138 -4.41 -11.44 -3.71
N ASP A 139 -3.49 -12.40 -3.94
CA ASP A 139 -2.21 -12.32 -4.67
C ASP A 139 -1.39 -11.03 -4.44
N PHE A 140 -1.89 -9.88 -4.91
CA PHE A 140 -1.36 -8.54 -4.75
C PHE A 140 -2.31 -7.60 -4.01
N TRP A 141 -1.74 -6.83 -3.09
CA TRP A 141 -2.42 -5.79 -2.33
C TRP A 141 -1.91 -4.41 -2.69
N ASN A 142 -2.81 -3.48 -2.96
CA ASN A 142 -2.51 -2.08 -2.70
C ASN A 142 -2.30 -1.91 -1.18
N ARG A 143 -1.16 -1.33 -0.82
CA ARG A 143 -0.70 -1.17 0.57
C ARG A 143 -1.76 -0.47 1.44
N ASP A 144 -2.30 0.63 0.95
CA ASP A 144 -3.18 1.50 1.73
C ASP A 144 -4.56 0.86 1.88
N ILE A 145 -5.06 0.20 0.83
CA ILE A 145 -6.32 -0.56 0.88
C ILE A 145 -6.22 -1.72 1.88
N ASN A 146 -5.12 -2.45 1.86
CA ASN A 146 -4.91 -3.56 2.80
C ASN A 146 -4.86 -3.06 4.26
N ALA A 147 -4.11 -1.98 4.51
CA ALA A 147 -4.03 -1.38 5.83
C ALA A 147 -5.41 -0.91 6.33
N ALA A 148 -6.19 -0.24 5.48
CA ALA A 148 -7.54 0.22 5.82
C ALA A 148 -8.49 -0.95 6.15
N ARG A 149 -8.40 -2.07 5.43
CA ARG A 149 -9.19 -3.28 5.72
C ARG A 149 -8.83 -3.88 7.08
N ASN A 150 -7.55 -4.01 7.37
CA ASN A 150 -7.07 -4.50 8.66
C ASN A 150 -7.51 -3.59 9.82
N MET A 151 -7.43 -2.27 9.65
CA MET A 151 -7.92 -1.32 10.65
C MET A 151 -9.42 -1.46 10.90
N LEU A 152 -10.21 -1.65 9.84
CA LEU A 152 -11.66 -1.86 9.97
C LEU A 152 -11.98 -3.15 10.73
N GLU A 153 -11.23 -4.22 10.49
CA GLU A 153 -11.40 -5.49 11.19
C GLU A 153 -11.06 -5.38 12.66
N LEU A 154 -9.93 -4.75 13.01
CA LEU A 154 -9.56 -4.46 14.39
C LEU A 154 -10.64 -3.64 15.10
N LEU A 155 -11.18 -2.62 14.44
CA LEU A 155 -12.24 -1.79 14.99
C LEU A 155 -13.50 -2.62 15.29
N LYS A 156 -13.91 -3.47 14.34
CA LYS A 156 -15.08 -4.35 14.53
C LYS A 156 -14.87 -5.33 15.68
N SER A 157 -13.66 -5.85 15.84
CA SER A 157 -13.33 -6.75 16.96
C SER A 157 -13.37 -6.02 18.30
N GLY A 158 -12.83 -4.80 18.37
CA GLY A 158 -12.86 -3.99 19.59
C GLY A 158 -14.26 -3.53 20.02
N LEU A 159 -15.16 -3.30 19.07
CA LEU A 159 -16.55 -2.90 19.34
C LEU A 159 -17.48 -4.06 19.73
N LYS A 160 -17.05 -5.31 19.55
CA LYS A 160 -17.80 -6.51 19.95
C LYS A 160 -17.47 -6.97 21.38
N GLY A 161 -16.54 -6.30 22.04
CA GLY A 161 -16.18 -6.54 23.44
C GLY A 161 -17.19 -5.94 24.41
#